data_AF-A0A9D4KVA1-F1
#
_entry.id   AF-A0A9D4KVA1-F1
#
_cell.length_a   1.000
_cell.length_b   1.000
_cell.length_c   1.000
_cell.angle_alpha   90.00
_cell.angle_beta   90.00
_cell.angle_gamma   90.00
#
_symmetry.space_group_name_H-M   'P 1'
#
loop_
_entity.id
_entity.type
_entity.pdbx_description
1 polymer ?
#
loop_
_entity_poly.entity_id
_entity_poly.type
_entity_poly.pdbx_seq_one_letter_code
_entity_poly.pdbx_strand_id
1 'polypeptide(L)'
;MLHHVLTGELTFTSLTPPDLSQCSKSDLLAYFENSYSLNESLFTALKDESVFYKCPDRLRLPLIFYYGHTAVVFVNKLALAGLLKGRINFEFEKMFETGVDEMSWDDTENYRMGGSYKWPRVGEVVEYRRKVREVIRDIIRDTPLDLPINMKSPWWALLMGFEHERIHLETSSVLIRQLPIGLVNRPDGWNYAPKQTECLPQTNQMLSVNGQEVTFGKPTDFPSYGWDNEYGHVTCYVPAFEASKFLVTNGDFLDFIRAGGYSRPELWTDEGWHWRSFRESKHPMFWVCNSGCKSGCGTDLAAYSHCSLPEGGVGETATDANYK
;
A
#
# COMPACT_ATOMS: atom_id res chain seq x y z
N MET A 1 -4.13 -9.71 20.06
CA MET A 1 -4.28 -8.36 19.49
C MET A 1 -3.12 -7.51 19.97
N LEU A 2 -2.30 -7.00 19.07
CA LEU A 2 -1.04 -6.32 19.41
C LEU A 2 -1.24 -4.85 19.79
N HIS A 3 -2.08 -4.58 20.78
CA HIS A 3 -2.40 -3.19 21.21
C HIS A 3 -1.16 -2.39 21.65
N HIS A 4 -0.07 -3.05 22.04
CA HIS A 4 1.18 -2.38 22.42
C HIS A 4 1.89 -1.68 21.25
N VAL A 5 1.50 -1.93 19.99
CA VAL A 5 2.07 -1.25 18.81
C VAL A 5 1.38 0.08 18.52
N LEU A 6 0.36 0.44 19.29
CA LEU A 6 -0.27 1.75 19.20
C LEU A 6 0.51 2.75 20.05
N THR A 7 0.83 3.91 19.49
CA THR A 7 1.34 5.07 20.24
C THR A 7 0.26 6.14 20.40
N GLY A 8 -0.96 5.88 19.93
CA GLY A 8 -2.15 6.73 20.07
C GLY A 8 -3.44 5.92 20.06
N GLU A 9 -4.54 6.56 19.71
CA GLU A 9 -5.87 5.93 19.73
C GLU A 9 -6.07 4.99 18.54
N LEU A 10 -6.68 3.82 18.77
CA LEU A 10 -7.09 2.92 17.70
C LEU A 10 -8.17 3.58 16.83
N THR A 11 -7.96 3.63 15.52
CA THR A 11 -8.94 4.17 14.57
C THR A 11 -8.88 3.47 13.22
N PHE A 12 -10.05 3.29 12.61
CA PHE A 12 -10.21 2.85 11.21
C PHE A 12 -10.94 3.89 10.36
N THR A 13 -11.14 5.10 10.92
CA THR A 13 -11.79 6.21 10.24
C THR A 13 -10.73 7.19 9.78
N SER A 14 -10.71 7.48 8.48
CA SER A 14 -9.85 8.53 7.92
C SER A 14 -10.54 9.89 8.02
N LEU A 15 -9.82 10.90 8.51
CA LEU A 15 -10.22 12.29 8.36
C LEU A 15 -9.95 12.77 6.92
N THR A 16 -10.68 13.81 6.52
CA THR A 16 -10.44 14.54 5.27
C THR A 16 -9.23 15.46 5.41
N PRO A 17 -8.41 15.65 4.36
CA PRO A 17 -7.32 16.62 4.38
C PRO A 17 -7.83 18.04 4.72
N PRO A 18 -7.08 18.82 5.51
CA PRO A 18 -7.46 20.19 5.86
C PRO A 18 -7.32 21.14 4.66
N ASP A 19 -8.16 22.18 4.63
CA ASP A 19 -8.06 23.29 3.68
C ASP A 19 -6.88 24.20 4.06
N LEU A 20 -5.81 24.16 3.28
CA LEU A 20 -4.56 24.86 3.59
C LEU A 20 -4.63 26.39 3.46
N SER A 21 -5.73 26.92 2.95
CA SER A 21 -5.97 28.37 2.90
C SER A 21 -6.51 28.94 4.21
N GLN A 22 -7.10 28.09 5.06
CA GLN A 22 -7.82 28.53 6.27
C GLN A 22 -7.70 27.60 7.48
N CYS A 23 -6.92 26.52 7.40
CA CYS A 23 -6.77 25.57 8.49
C CYS A 23 -6.17 26.18 9.76
N SER A 24 -6.54 25.62 10.90
CA SER A 24 -5.95 25.90 12.21
C SER A 24 -4.89 24.87 12.58
N LYS A 25 -4.06 25.20 13.59
CA LYS A 25 -3.15 24.23 14.20
C LYS A 25 -3.88 23.00 14.76
N SER A 26 -5.11 23.17 15.27
CA SER A 26 -5.93 22.06 15.74
C SER A 26 -6.36 21.14 14.60
N ASP A 27 -6.67 21.67 13.42
CA ASP A 27 -7.01 20.84 12.25
C ASP A 27 -5.79 20.03 11.80
N LEU A 28 -4.62 20.67 11.74
CA LEU A 28 -3.37 20.00 11.39
C LEU A 28 -2.99 18.92 12.42
N LEU A 29 -3.15 19.19 13.70
CA LEU A 29 -2.90 18.23 14.77
C LEU A 29 -3.87 17.05 14.69
N ALA A 30 -5.17 17.29 14.51
CA ALA A 30 -6.15 16.23 14.39
C ALA A 30 -5.86 15.33 13.18
N TYR A 31 -5.48 15.93 12.05
CA TYR A 31 -5.11 15.19 10.84
C TYR A 31 -3.82 14.38 11.00
N PHE A 32 -2.81 14.94 11.67
CA PHE A 32 -1.61 14.22 12.08
C PHE A 32 -1.93 12.99 12.95
N GLU A 33 -2.62 13.21 14.07
CA GLU A 33 -2.96 12.12 15.01
C GLU A 33 -3.76 11.02 14.32
N ASN A 34 -4.69 11.41 13.45
CA ASN A 34 -5.50 10.47 12.69
C ASN A 34 -4.64 9.66 11.71
N SER A 35 -3.85 10.30 10.85
CA SER A 35 -3.02 9.59 9.87
C SER A 35 -2.01 8.64 10.53
N TYR A 36 -1.32 9.12 11.56
CA TYR A 36 -0.32 8.35 12.30
C TYR A 36 -0.94 7.15 13.03
N SER A 37 -2.10 7.35 13.68
CA SER A 37 -2.76 6.26 14.42
C SER A 37 -3.51 5.29 13.50
N LEU A 38 -4.03 5.76 12.36
CA LEU A 38 -4.67 4.91 11.35
C LEU A 38 -3.67 3.91 10.76
N ASN A 39 -2.43 4.36 10.49
CA ASN A 39 -1.34 3.48 10.07
C ASN A 39 -1.02 2.42 11.13
N GLU A 40 -0.81 2.82 12.39
CA GLU A 40 -0.53 1.88 13.49
C GLU A 40 -1.68 0.89 13.72
N SER A 41 -2.92 1.35 13.60
CA SER A 41 -4.12 0.54 13.76
C SER A 41 -4.15 -0.63 12.77
N LEU A 42 -3.63 -0.44 11.55
CA LEU A 42 -3.51 -1.52 10.58
C LEU A 42 -2.58 -2.65 11.07
N PHE A 43 -1.48 -2.33 11.75
CA PHE A 43 -0.54 -3.33 12.25
C PHE A 43 -1.07 -4.15 13.44
N THR A 44 -2.16 -3.71 14.08
CA THR A 44 -2.85 -4.53 15.10
C THR A 44 -3.47 -5.81 14.51
N ALA A 45 -3.64 -5.86 13.19
CA ALA A 45 -4.08 -7.05 12.46
C ALA A 45 -3.02 -8.15 12.45
N LEU A 46 -1.74 -7.87 12.74
CA LEU A 46 -0.72 -8.91 12.79
C LEU A 46 -0.95 -9.85 13.97
N LYS A 47 -0.69 -11.14 13.76
CA LYS A 47 -0.98 -12.16 14.77
C LYS A 47 -0.11 -12.03 16.02
N ASP A 48 1.18 -11.84 15.81
CA ASP A 48 2.22 -11.69 16.84
C ASP A 48 3.43 -10.93 16.28
N GLU A 49 4.36 -10.55 17.16
CA GLU A 49 5.54 -9.74 16.78
C GLU A 49 6.44 -10.42 15.74
N SER A 50 6.44 -11.76 15.64
CA SER A 50 7.27 -12.46 14.65
C SER A 50 6.86 -12.14 13.21
N VAL A 51 5.60 -11.70 13.00
CA VAL A 51 5.06 -11.37 11.68
C VAL A 51 5.64 -10.06 11.15
N PHE A 52 6.07 -9.13 12.02
CA PHE A 52 6.74 -7.90 11.59
C PHE A 52 8.03 -8.18 10.80
N TYR A 53 8.66 -9.31 11.04
CA TYR A 53 9.92 -9.69 10.39
C TYR A 53 9.72 -10.55 9.13
N LYS A 54 8.48 -10.70 8.65
CA LYS A 54 8.16 -11.39 7.40
C LYS A 54 8.17 -10.42 6.22
N CYS A 55 8.63 -10.89 5.06
CA CYS A 55 8.45 -10.25 3.76
C CYS A 55 7.25 -10.92 3.07
N PRO A 56 6.05 -10.30 3.03
CA PRO A 56 4.88 -10.91 2.40
C PRO A 56 5.03 -11.01 0.87
N ASP A 57 5.74 -10.06 0.27
CA ASP A 57 6.14 -10.07 -1.12
C ASP A 57 7.68 -10.17 -1.19
N ARG A 58 8.19 -10.98 -2.13
CA ARG A 58 9.63 -11.16 -2.30
C ARG A 58 10.33 -9.87 -2.71
N LEU A 59 9.65 -8.96 -3.40
CA LEU A 59 10.19 -7.70 -3.95
C LEU A 59 10.11 -6.54 -2.93
N ARG A 60 9.89 -6.86 -1.65
CA ARG A 60 9.54 -5.91 -0.60
C ARG A 60 10.26 -6.24 0.69
N LEU A 61 10.49 -5.20 1.50
CA LEU A 61 11.14 -5.30 2.81
C LEU A 61 10.21 -5.96 3.85
N PRO A 62 10.73 -6.35 5.02
CA PRO A 62 9.88 -6.86 6.09
C PRO A 62 8.92 -5.80 6.64
N LEU A 63 7.80 -6.21 7.21
CA LEU A 63 6.76 -5.30 7.75
C LEU A 63 7.27 -4.31 8.83
N ILE A 64 8.32 -4.66 9.59
CA ILE A 64 8.96 -3.76 10.56
C ILE A 64 9.55 -2.52 9.89
N PHE A 65 10.01 -2.64 8.64
CA PHE A 65 10.46 -1.50 7.85
C PHE A 65 9.32 -0.52 7.66
N TYR A 66 8.18 -0.98 7.13
CA TYR A 66 7.03 -0.11 6.85
C TYR A 66 6.46 0.54 8.10
N TYR A 67 6.52 -0.17 9.24
CA TYR A 67 6.12 0.38 10.54
C TYR A 67 7.08 1.46 11.06
N GLY A 68 8.40 1.33 10.88
CA GLY A 68 9.38 2.33 11.33
C GLY A 68 9.58 3.50 10.36
N HIS A 69 9.53 3.21 9.06
CA HIS A 69 9.90 4.10 7.96
C HIS A 69 9.10 5.40 7.95
N THR A 70 7.80 5.34 8.16
CA THR A 70 6.97 6.54 8.04
C THR A 70 7.33 7.59 9.09
N ALA A 71 7.65 7.17 10.32
CA ALA A 71 8.15 8.03 11.39
C ALA A 71 9.51 8.65 11.06
N VAL A 72 10.40 7.87 10.42
CA VAL A 72 11.71 8.36 9.96
C VAL A 72 11.55 9.41 8.85
N VAL A 73 10.59 9.24 7.95
CA VAL A 73 10.31 10.25 6.91
C VAL A 73 9.93 11.59 7.53
N PHE A 74 9.08 11.62 8.56
CA PHE A 74 8.81 12.88 9.29
C PHE A 74 10.10 13.51 9.80
N VAL A 75 10.91 12.77 10.54
CA VAL A 75 12.15 13.30 11.13
C VAL A 75 13.10 13.85 10.07
N ASN A 76 13.35 13.06 9.02
CA ASN A 76 14.26 13.45 7.95
C ASN A 76 13.77 14.69 7.21
N LYS A 77 12.48 14.77 6.87
CA LYS A 77 11.92 15.89 6.11
C LYS A 77 11.75 17.15 6.97
N LEU A 78 11.38 17.02 8.24
CA LEU A 78 11.30 18.14 9.17
C LEU A 78 12.69 18.71 9.50
N ALA A 79 13.72 17.87 9.57
CA ALA A 79 15.11 18.32 9.70
C ALA A 79 15.56 19.11 8.46
N LEU A 80 15.26 18.60 7.25
CA LEU A 80 15.58 19.30 5.99
C LEU A 80 14.82 20.64 5.84
N ALA A 81 13.57 20.69 6.31
CA ALA A 81 12.76 21.92 6.31
C ALA A 81 13.18 22.92 7.41
N GLY A 82 14.13 22.57 8.27
CA GLY A 82 14.59 23.42 9.39
C GLY A 82 13.62 23.50 10.57
N LEU A 83 12.57 22.67 10.60
CA LEU A 83 11.61 22.59 11.70
C LEU A 83 12.10 21.74 12.88
N LEU A 84 13.03 20.81 12.62
CA LEU A 84 13.64 19.97 13.65
C LEU A 84 15.15 20.23 13.74
N LYS A 85 15.61 20.68 14.91
CA LYS A 85 17.03 20.90 15.21
C LYS A 85 17.60 19.65 15.88
N GLY A 86 18.11 18.71 15.09
CA GLY A 86 18.76 17.49 15.59
C GLY A 86 18.06 16.21 15.13
N ARG A 87 18.43 15.11 15.76
CA ARG A 87 18.02 13.74 15.43
C ARG A 87 17.47 13.06 16.68
N ILE A 88 16.49 12.19 16.53
CA ILE A 88 15.86 11.46 17.64
C ILE A 88 16.58 10.13 17.87
N ASN A 89 16.87 9.40 16.79
CA ASN A 89 17.69 8.20 16.76
C ASN A 89 18.35 8.07 15.38
N PHE A 90 19.59 8.53 15.28
CA PHE A 90 20.33 8.57 14.01
C PHE A 90 20.42 7.21 13.32
N GLU A 91 20.61 6.13 14.08
CA GLU A 91 20.72 4.78 13.51
C GLU A 91 19.40 4.33 12.90
N PHE A 92 18.27 4.57 13.56
CA PHE A 92 16.95 4.24 13.00
C PHE A 92 16.65 5.09 11.77
N GLU A 93 16.98 6.38 11.86
CA GLU A 93 16.69 7.30 10.77
C GLU A 93 17.54 7.05 9.53
N LYS A 94 18.69 6.39 9.66
CA LYS A 94 19.48 5.87 8.54
C LYS A 94 18.97 4.50 8.09
N MET A 95 18.60 3.64 9.03
CA MET A 95 18.14 2.28 8.75
C MET A 95 16.83 2.24 7.96
N PHE A 96 15.90 3.14 8.27
CA PHE A 96 14.60 3.18 7.62
C PHE A 96 14.47 4.31 6.59
N GLU A 97 15.54 5.00 6.16
CA GLU A 97 15.42 6.08 5.14
C GLU A 97 15.32 5.59 3.70
N THR A 98 15.62 4.32 3.46
CA THR A 98 15.74 3.73 2.11
C THR A 98 14.41 3.74 1.35
N GLY A 99 14.49 3.63 0.03
CA GLY A 99 13.30 3.60 -0.83
C GLY A 99 12.48 2.32 -0.62
N VAL A 100 11.20 2.36 -1.04
CA VAL A 100 10.30 1.19 -0.95
C VAL A 100 10.58 0.18 -2.08
N ASP A 101 11.07 0.67 -3.22
CA ASP A 101 11.38 -0.13 -4.39
C ASP A 101 12.86 -0.53 -4.44
N GLU A 102 13.09 -1.77 -4.84
CA GLU A 102 14.40 -2.37 -5.01
C GLU A 102 15.15 -1.70 -6.16
N MET A 103 16.05 -0.79 -5.81
CA MET A 103 17.06 -0.31 -6.74
C MET A 103 18.36 -1.03 -6.43
N SER A 104 19.07 -1.52 -7.45
CA SER A 104 20.32 -2.28 -7.30
C SER A 104 21.47 -1.54 -6.59
N TRP A 105 21.28 -0.26 -6.27
CA TRP A 105 22.21 0.58 -5.52
C TRP A 105 21.76 0.84 -4.07
N ASP A 106 20.52 0.48 -3.72
CA ASP A 106 20.05 0.51 -2.35
C ASP A 106 20.62 -0.74 -1.65
N ASP A 107 21.40 -0.54 -0.60
CA ASP A 107 22.25 -1.55 0.09
C ASP A 107 21.46 -2.73 0.73
N THR A 108 20.18 -2.85 0.39
CA THR A 108 19.31 -4.00 0.64
C THR A 108 19.74 -5.26 -0.14
N GLU A 109 20.58 -5.15 -1.18
CA GLU A 109 21.19 -6.34 -1.85
C GLU A 109 22.07 -7.18 -0.91
N ASN A 110 22.62 -6.59 0.17
CA ASN A 110 23.38 -7.32 1.19
C ASN A 110 22.53 -8.33 2.00
N TYR A 111 21.19 -8.20 1.99
CA TYR A 111 20.29 -9.08 2.74
C TYR A 111 20.01 -10.41 2.03
N ARG A 112 19.93 -10.40 0.69
CA ARG A 112 19.59 -11.60 -0.11
C ARG A 112 20.77 -12.55 -0.31
N MET A 113 22.00 -12.04 -0.16
CA MET A 113 23.25 -12.80 -0.34
C MET A 113 23.84 -13.32 0.98
N GLY A 114 23.01 -13.44 2.03
CA GLY A 114 23.41 -14.07 3.30
C GLY A 114 23.88 -13.14 4.43
N GLY A 115 23.69 -11.82 4.30
CA GLY A 115 23.94 -10.86 5.38
C GLY A 115 22.74 -10.73 6.34
N SER A 116 22.96 -10.84 7.65
CA SER A 116 21.91 -10.64 8.66
C SER A 116 21.85 -9.17 9.09
N TYR A 117 21.04 -8.36 8.41
CA TYR A 117 20.66 -7.06 8.98
C TYR A 117 19.74 -7.31 10.18
N LYS A 118 20.17 -6.90 11.38
CA LYS A 118 19.38 -7.08 12.59
C LYS A 118 18.41 -5.92 12.74
N TRP A 119 17.17 -6.14 12.30
CA TRP A 119 16.08 -5.22 12.58
C TRP A 119 15.90 -5.01 14.09
N PRO A 120 15.53 -3.79 14.53
CA PRO A 120 15.28 -3.52 15.93
C PRO A 120 14.08 -4.32 16.44
N ARG A 121 13.98 -4.46 17.76
CA ARG A 121 12.81 -5.08 18.39
C ARG A 121 11.59 -4.22 18.14
N VAL A 122 10.41 -4.82 17.98
CA VAL A 122 9.14 -4.11 17.79
C VAL A 122 8.98 -3.01 18.84
N GLY A 123 9.18 -3.33 20.12
CA GLY A 123 9.09 -2.34 21.21
C GLY A 123 10.04 -1.14 21.09
N GLU A 124 11.23 -1.31 20.51
CA GLU A 124 12.16 -0.19 20.27
C GLU A 124 11.66 0.74 19.17
N VAL A 125 11.08 0.17 18.10
CA VAL A 125 10.48 0.95 17.00
C VAL A 125 9.21 1.65 17.48
N VAL A 126 8.37 1.00 18.29
CA VAL A 126 7.19 1.61 18.94
C VAL A 126 7.60 2.81 19.79
N GLU A 127 8.65 2.67 20.61
CA GLU A 127 9.13 3.75 21.46
C GLU A 127 9.73 4.90 20.63
N TYR A 128 10.41 4.59 19.54
CA TYR A 128 10.86 5.60 18.58
C TYR A 128 9.67 6.36 17.97
N ARG A 129 8.64 5.65 17.47
CA ARG A 129 7.42 6.27 16.95
C ARG A 129 6.74 7.17 17.98
N ARG A 130 6.66 6.74 19.24
CA ARG A 130 6.11 7.55 20.34
C ARG A 130 6.87 8.87 20.52
N LYS A 131 8.20 8.83 20.50
CA LYS A 131 9.04 10.04 20.58
C LYS A 131 8.85 10.95 19.37
N VAL A 132 8.79 10.38 18.16
CA VAL A 132 8.52 11.13 16.93
C VAL A 132 7.16 11.82 17.01
N ARG A 133 6.13 11.13 17.51
CA ARG A 133 4.80 11.69 17.70
C ARG A 133 4.81 12.92 18.61
N GLU A 134 5.47 12.84 19.77
CA GLU A 134 5.59 13.99 20.68
C GLU A 134 6.36 15.15 20.04
N VAL A 135 7.45 14.87 19.32
CA VAL A 135 8.20 15.91 18.60
C VAL A 135 7.34 16.61 17.55
N ILE A 136 6.51 15.87 16.80
CA ILE A 136 5.60 16.46 15.82
C ILE A 136 4.52 17.30 16.51
N ARG A 137 3.95 16.82 17.63
CA ARG A 137 3.01 17.60 18.45
C ARG A 137 3.62 18.93 18.89
N ASP A 138 4.85 18.89 19.39
CA ASP A 138 5.59 20.08 19.81
C ASP A 138 5.85 21.03 18.64
N ILE A 139 6.27 20.52 17.47
CA ILE A 139 6.46 21.31 16.26
C ILE A 139 5.15 22.01 15.85
N ILE A 140 4.02 21.29 15.81
CA ILE A 140 2.72 21.88 15.45
C ILE A 140 2.31 22.98 16.45
N ARG A 141 2.52 22.73 17.74
CA ARG A 141 2.19 23.68 18.81
C ARG A 141 3.05 24.94 18.72
N ASP A 142 4.36 24.79 18.59
CA ASP A 142 5.32 25.86 18.84
C ASP A 142 5.72 26.65 17.58
N THR A 143 5.57 26.07 16.39
CA THR A 143 5.89 26.74 15.11
C THR A 143 4.81 27.76 14.76
N PRO A 144 5.12 29.02 14.43
CA PRO A 144 4.12 29.98 13.92
C PRO A 144 3.43 29.45 12.65
N LEU A 145 2.12 29.68 12.54
CA LEU A 145 1.32 29.27 11.38
C LEU A 145 0.99 30.50 10.53
N ASP A 146 1.59 30.55 9.34
CA ASP A 146 1.30 31.55 8.32
C ASP A 146 0.46 30.89 7.21
N LEU A 147 -0.66 31.53 6.84
CA LEU A 147 -1.56 31.07 5.79
C LEU A 147 -1.43 31.92 4.52
N PRO A 148 -1.69 31.34 3.33
CA PRO A 148 -1.95 29.91 3.09
C PRO A 148 -0.67 29.06 3.21
N ILE A 149 -0.79 27.81 3.68
CA ILE A 149 0.33 26.86 3.59
C ILE A 149 0.50 26.46 2.12
N ASN A 150 1.68 26.70 1.57
CA ASN A 150 2.05 26.36 0.19
C ASN A 150 3.46 25.75 0.14
N MET A 151 3.93 25.35 -1.05
CA MET A 151 5.24 24.68 -1.24
C MET A 151 6.46 25.45 -0.70
N LYS A 152 6.36 26.78 -0.50
CA LYS A 152 7.43 27.59 0.09
C LYS A 152 7.42 27.60 1.62
N SER A 153 6.34 27.12 2.23
CA SER A 153 6.18 27.05 3.68
C SER A 153 6.92 25.83 4.23
N PRO A 154 7.64 25.95 5.36
CA PRO A 154 8.24 24.78 6.01
C PRO A 154 7.18 23.75 6.45
N TRP A 155 5.93 24.18 6.69
CA TRP A 155 4.79 23.31 6.97
C TRP A 155 4.50 22.31 5.83
N TRP A 156 4.95 22.59 4.60
CA TRP A 156 4.78 21.67 3.47
C TRP A 156 5.45 20.31 3.72
N ALA A 157 6.59 20.29 4.43
CA ALA A 157 7.25 19.04 4.80
C ALA A 157 6.45 18.22 5.81
N LEU A 158 5.70 18.88 6.68
CA LEU A 158 4.82 18.21 7.63
C LEU A 158 3.62 17.57 6.91
N LEU A 159 3.00 18.31 5.98
CA LEU A 159 1.92 17.81 5.14
C LEU A 159 2.36 16.63 4.26
N MET A 160 3.57 16.71 3.69
CA MET A 160 4.19 15.58 2.99
C MET A 160 4.25 14.35 3.90
N GLY A 161 4.67 14.52 5.15
CA GLY A 161 4.70 13.42 6.12
C GLY A 161 3.31 12.81 6.36
N PHE A 162 2.26 13.62 6.47
CA PHE A 162 0.89 13.14 6.63
C PHE A 162 0.42 12.29 5.45
N GLU A 163 0.63 12.78 4.22
CA GLU A 163 0.23 12.05 3.01
C GLU A 163 1.12 10.84 2.75
N HIS A 164 2.40 10.92 3.09
CA HIS A 164 3.32 9.79 3.02
C HIS A 164 2.91 8.65 3.96
N GLU A 165 2.48 8.95 5.19
CA GLU A 165 1.91 7.97 6.12
C GLU A 165 0.71 7.23 5.49
N ARG A 166 -0.09 7.93 4.69
CA ARG A 166 -1.27 7.38 3.98
C ARG A 166 -0.91 6.52 2.77
N ILE A 167 0.12 6.89 2.00
CA ILE A 167 0.69 6.01 0.96
C ILE A 167 1.18 4.70 1.61
N HIS A 168 1.83 4.80 2.76
CA HIS A 168 2.31 3.63 3.49
C HIS A 168 1.21 2.85 4.20
N LEU A 169 0.08 3.47 4.54
CA LEU A 169 -1.12 2.75 4.99
C LEU A 169 -1.61 1.82 3.87
N GLU A 170 -1.74 2.33 2.64
CA GLU A 170 -2.15 1.51 1.50
C GLU A 170 -1.12 0.41 1.22
N THR A 171 0.16 0.76 1.13
CA THR A 171 1.24 -0.19 0.85
C THR A 171 1.29 -1.31 1.90
N SER A 172 1.25 -0.95 3.18
CA SER A 172 1.24 -1.93 4.27
C SER A 172 -0.02 -2.80 4.23
N SER A 173 -1.17 -2.24 3.83
CA SER A 173 -2.42 -3.02 3.73
C SER A 173 -2.35 -4.09 2.64
N VAL A 174 -1.72 -3.77 1.51
CA VAL A 174 -1.47 -4.71 0.41
C VAL A 174 -0.52 -5.83 0.84
N LEU A 175 0.54 -5.49 1.56
CA LEU A 175 1.50 -6.47 2.08
C LEU A 175 0.88 -7.37 3.15
N ILE A 176 0.13 -6.81 4.09
CA ILE A 176 -0.56 -7.58 5.13
C ILE A 176 -1.59 -8.51 4.49
N ARG A 177 -2.29 -8.08 3.44
CA ARG A 177 -3.23 -8.92 2.68
C ARG A 177 -2.54 -10.10 1.98
N GLN A 178 -1.26 -9.98 1.61
CA GLN A 178 -0.48 -11.06 1.00
C GLN A 178 0.02 -12.11 2.00
N LEU A 179 -0.09 -11.85 3.31
CA LEU A 179 0.27 -12.83 4.32
C LEU A 179 -0.68 -14.05 4.29
N PRO A 180 -0.16 -15.25 4.63
CA PRO A 180 -1.01 -16.39 4.96
C PRO A 180 -2.06 -16.01 6.02
N ILE A 181 -3.31 -16.46 5.82
CA ILE A 181 -4.45 -16.11 6.69
C ILE A 181 -4.21 -16.43 8.17
N GLY A 182 -3.41 -17.46 8.45
CA GLY A 182 -3.04 -17.86 9.81
C GLY A 182 -2.05 -16.92 10.53
N LEU A 183 -1.56 -15.87 9.86
CA LEU A 183 -0.65 -14.84 10.40
C LEU A 183 -1.34 -13.48 10.63
N VAL A 184 -2.63 -13.38 10.36
CA VAL A 184 -3.42 -12.17 10.57
C VAL A 184 -4.63 -12.45 11.46
N ASN A 185 -5.05 -11.43 12.20
CA ASN A 185 -6.26 -11.37 13.00
C ASN A 185 -7.14 -10.23 12.49
N ARG A 186 -8.44 -10.30 12.77
CA ARG A 186 -9.34 -9.17 12.58
C ARG A 186 -9.14 -8.18 13.72
N PRO A 187 -8.83 -6.90 13.45
CA PRO A 187 -8.75 -5.88 14.50
C PRO A 187 -10.09 -5.59 15.18
N ASP A 188 -10.02 -5.04 16.39
CA ASP A 188 -11.18 -4.66 17.20
C ASP A 188 -11.92 -3.52 16.49
N GLY A 189 -13.23 -3.64 16.31
CA GLY A 189 -14.01 -2.64 15.59
C GLY A 189 -13.83 -2.64 14.06
N TRP A 190 -13.00 -3.55 13.50
CA TRP A 190 -12.89 -3.69 12.05
C TRP A 190 -14.21 -4.15 11.43
N ASN A 191 -14.72 -3.44 10.43
CA ASN A 191 -15.94 -3.80 9.71
C ASN A 191 -15.60 -4.21 8.28
N TYR A 192 -15.99 -5.42 7.89
CA TYR A 192 -15.87 -5.82 6.48
C TYR A 192 -16.87 -5.05 5.62
N ALA A 193 -16.49 -4.85 4.36
CA ALA A 193 -17.43 -4.34 3.36
C ALA A 193 -18.71 -5.20 3.32
N PRO A 194 -19.88 -4.58 3.11
CA PRO A 194 -21.14 -5.32 2.97
C PRO A 194 -21.02 -6.41 1.91
N LYS A 195 -21.41 -7.64 2.25
CA LYS A 195 -21.36 -8.79 1.33
C LYS A 195 -22.59 -8.90 0.43
N GLN A 196 -23.67 -8.21 0.78
CA GLN A 196 -24.94 -8.24 0.06
C GLN A 196 -25.25 -6.84 -0.44
N THR A 197 -25.68 -6.76 -1.70
CA THR A 197 -26.29 -5.58 -2.27
C THR A 197 -27.68 -5.97 -2.78
N GLU A 198 -28.68 -5.15 -2.49
CA GLU A 198 -30.06 -5.40 -2.91
C GLU A 198 -30.26 -5.13 -4.41
N CYS A 199 -29.33 -4.40 -5.03
CA CYS A 199 -29.40 -4.03 -6.44
C CYS A 199 -28.05 -4.29 -7.11
N LEU A 200 -27.98 -5.38 -7.87
CA LEU A 200 -26.94 -5.55 -8.89
C LEU A 200 -27.50 -5.04 -10.22
N PRO A 201 -26.86 -4.07 -10.88
CA PRO A 201 -27.27 -3.69 -12.22
C PRO A 201 -27.14 -4.90 -13.16
N GLN A 202 -28.20 -5.23 -13.89
CA GLN A 202 -28.22 -6.39 -14.79
C GLN A 202 -27.26 -6.23 -15.98
N THR A 203 -26.97 -4.99 -16.37
CA THR A 203 -26.01 -4.64 -17.43
C THR A 203 -25.22 -3.41 -17.03
N ASN A 204 -23.92 -3.41 -17.36
CA ASN A 204 -23.06 -2.25 -17.15
C ASN A 204 -23.18 -1.31 -18.36
N GLN A 205 -23.93 -0.22 -18.20
CA GLN A 205 -24.19 0.75 -19.27
C GLN A 205 -22.89 1.45 -19.70
N MET A 206 -22.70 1.60 -21.01
CA MET A 206 -21.68 2.50 -21.58
C MET A 206 -22.21 3.94 -21.61
N LEU A 207 -21.43 4.87 -21.09
CA LEU A 207 -21.71 6.30 -21.07
C LEU A 207 -20.86 6.98 -22.14
N SER A 208 -21.50 7.68 -23.07
CA SER A 208 -20.81 8.43 -24.11
C SER A 208 -20.23 9.72 -23.54
N VAL A 209 -18.96 9.97 -23.87
CA VAL A 209 -18.23 11.20 -23.54
C VAL A 209 -17.90 11.90 -24.85
N ASN A 210 -18.37 13.14 -24.99
CA ASN A 210 -18.11 13.93 -26.19
C ASN A 210 -16.63 14.31 -26.30
N GLY A 211 -16.14 14.40 -27.53
CA GLY A 211 -14.79 14.85 -27.79
C GLY A 211 -14.63 16.31 -27.39
N GLN A 212 -13.60 16.60 -26.59
CA GLN A 212 -13.40 17.92 -26.00
C GLN A 212 -11.92 18.18 -25.71
N GLU A 213 -11.58 19.46 -25.64
CA GLU A 213 -10.30 19.88 -25.09
C GLU A 213 -10.34 19.72 -23.56
N VAL A 214 -9.33 19.03 -23.01
CA VAL A 214 -9.18 18.79 -21.58
C VAL A 214 -7.85 19.36 -21.12
N THR A 215 -7.90 20.01 -19.97
CA THR A 215 -6.73 20.60 -19.31
C THR A 215 -6.47 19.87 -17.99
N PHE A 216 -5.24 19.41 -17.80
CA PHE A 216 -4.75 18.73 -16.60
C PHE A 216 -3.72 19.56 -15.89
N GLY A 217 -3.60 19.34 -14.58
CA GLY A 217 -2.62 19.99 -13.71
C GLY A 217 -3.28 20.72 -12.56
N LYS A 218 -2.81 20.43 -11.34
CA LYS A 218 -3.26 21.05 -10.10
C LYS A 218 -2.83 22.51 -10.08
N PRO A 219 -3.76 23.46 -9.84
CA PRO A 219 -3.40 24.86 -9.64
C PRO A 219 -2.44 25.05 -8.47
N THR A 220 -1.50 25.99 -8.59
CA THR A 220 -0.49 26.25 -7.53
C THR A 220 -1.10 26.81 -6.24
N ASP A 221 -2.28 27.41 -6.32
CA ASP A 221 -3.07 27.96 -5.22
C ASP A 221 -4.21 27.01 -4.78
N PHE A 222 -4.22 25.76 -5.27
CA PHE A 222 -5.20 24.78 -4.84
C PHE A 222 -5.06 24.53 -3.33
N PRO A 223 -6.16 24.56 -2.54
CA PRO A 223 -6.11 24.62 -1.08
C PRO A 223 -5.79 23.26 -0.40
N SER A 224 -4.98 22.41 -1.02
CA SER A 224 -4.55 21.13 -0.47
C SER A 224 -3.11 20.80 -0.84
N TYR A 225 -2.49 19.91 -0.06
CA TYR A 225 -1.19 19.35 -0.42
C TYR A 225 -1.31 18.61 -1.76
N GLY A 226 -0.29 18.75 -2.62
CA GLY A 226 -0.16 17.98 -3.85
C GLY A 226 1.25 17.45 -4.01
N TRP A 227 1.39 16.28 -4.63
CA TRP A 227 2.67 15.76 -5.08
C TRP A 227 3.18 16.56 -6.27
N ASP A 228 4.49 16.60 -6.45
CA ASP A 228 5.16 17.34 -7.52
C ASP A 228 4.62 16.99 -8.93
N ASN A 229 4.29 15.73 -9.16
CA ASN A 229 3.72 15.21 -10.41
C ASN A 229 2.26 15.65 -10.68
N GLU A 230 1.56 16.23 -9.70
CA GLU A 230 0.20 16.75 -9.88
C GLU A 230 0.20 18.14 -10.50
N TYR A 231 1.28 18.90 -10.33
CA TYR A 231 1.38 20.28 -10.79
C TYR A 231 1.82 20.38 -12.25
N GLY A 232 1.74 21.61 -12.79
CA GLY A 232 1.98 21.91 -14.19
C GLY A 232 0.67 22.17 -14.92
N HIS A 233 0.74 22.27 -16.25
CA HIS A 233 -0.41 22.49 -17.08
C HIS A 233 -0.21 21.81 -18.43
N VAL A 234 -1.14 20.94 -18.81
CA VAL A 234 -1.17 20.35 -20.15
C VAL A 234 -2.59 20.36 -20.67
N THR A 235 -2.74 20.85 -21.89
CA THR A 235 -4.02 20.85 -22.61
C THR A 235 -3.90 19.91 -23.79
N CYS A 236 -4.85 18.99 -23.93
CA CYS A 236 -4.94 18.10 -25.06
C CYS A 236 -6.39 17.87 -25.49
N TYR A 237 -6.58 17.61 -26.78
CA TYR A 237 -7.87 17.17 -27.29
C TYR A 237 -8.08 15.69 -27.03
N VAL A 238 -9.16 15.35 -26.32
CA VAL A 238 -9.61 13.98 -26.08
C VAL A 238 -10.74 13.69 -27.08
N PRO A 239 -10.58 12.73 -28.02
CA PRO A 239 -11.65 12.35 -28.94
C PRO A 239 -12.87 11.79 -28.20
N ALA A 240 -14.03 11.77 -28.86
CA ALA A 240 -15.22 11.14 -28.30
C ALA A 240 -14.99 9.65 -28.03
N PHE A 241 -15.47 9.15 -26.90
CA PHE A 241 -15.34 7.74 -26.50
C PHE A 241 -16.51 7.32 -25.61
N GLU A 242 -16.55 6.05 -25.24
CA GLU A 242 -17.49 5.55 -24.24
C GLU A 242 -16.75 4.91 -23.06
N ALA A 243 -17.27 5.10 -21.85
CA ALA A 243 -16.76 4.45 -20.64
C ALA A 243 -17.89 3.72 -19.93
N SER A 244 -17.58 2.58 -19.32
CA SER A 244 -18.56 1.85 -18.52
C SER A 244 -18.93 2.65 -17.26
N LYS A 245 -20.22 2.69 -16.92
CA LYS A 245 -20.73 3.39 -15.74
C LYS A 245 -20.15 2.84 -14.43
N PHE A 246 -19.92 1.53 -14.39
CA PHE A 246 -19.33 0.83 -13.24
C PHE A 246 -18.01 0.15 -13.65
N LEU A 247 -17.19 -0.19 -12.65
CA LEU A 247 -16.00 -1.02 -12.85
C LEU A 247 -16.41 -2.47 -13.22
N VAL A 248 -15.49 -3.19 -13.87
CA VAL A 248 -15.65 -4.62 -14.17
C VAL A 248 -15.81 -5.40 -12.87
N THR A 249 -16.85 -6.22 -12.77
CA THR A 249 -17.14 -7.01 -11.57
C THR A 249 -16.41 -8.36 -11.58
N ASN A 250 -16.35 -9.04 -10.43
CA ASN A 250 -15.89 -10.42 -10.37
C ASN A 250 -16.74 -11.37 -11.25
N GLY A 251 -18.04 -11.06 -11.44
CA GLY A 251 -18.92 -11.84 -12.32
C GLY A 251 -18.51 -11.70 -13.79
N ASP A 252 -18.33 -10.46 -14.25
CA ASP A 252 -17.88 -10.15 -15.62
C ASP A 252 -16.52 -10.81 -15.91
N PHE A 253 -15.59 -10.73 -14.96
CA PHE A 253 -14.26 -11.33 -15.12
C PHE A 253 -14.29 -12.86 -15.10
N LEU A 254 -15.24 -13.47 -14.36
CA LEU A 254 -15.44 -14.93 -14.39
C LEU A 254 -15.93 -15.39 -15.77
N ASP A 255 -16.77 -14.62 -16.45
CA ASP A 255 -17.23 -14.95 -17.79
C ASP A 255 -16.10 -14.84 -18.82
N PHE A 256 -15.20 -13.87 -18.67
CA PHE A 256 -13.93 -13.82 -19.43
C PHE A 256 -13.08 -15.10 -19.23
N ILE A 257 -12.93 -15.56 -17.98
CA ILE A 257 -12.19 -16.80 -17.68
C ILE A 257 -12.88 -18.01 -18.34
N ARG A 258 -14.19 -18.13 -18.20
CA ARG A 258 -14.99 -19.24 -18.77
C ARG A 258 -14.94 -19.28 -20.30
N ALA A 259 -14.83 -18.12 -20.94
CA ALA A 259 -14.64 -17.97 -22.38
C ALA A 259 -13.20 -18.26 -22.86
N GLY A 260 -12.34 -18.77 -21.97
CA GLY A 260 -10.94 -19.10 -22.30
C GLY A 260 -10.04 -17.87 -22.38
N GLY A 261 -10.36 -16.78 -21.70
CA GLY A 261 -9.63 -15.51 -21.79
C GLY A 261 -8.12 -15.62 -21.51
N TYR A 262 -7.72 -16.51 -20.60
CA TYR A 262 -6.32 -16.82 -20.31
C TYR A 262 -5.66 -17.78 -21.31
N SER A 263 -6.38 -18.33 -22.29
CA SER A 263 -5.87 -19.29 -23.27
C SER A 263 -5.86 -18.76 -24.71
N ARG A 264 -6.30 -17.52 -24.91
CA ARG A 264 -6.54 -16.90 -26.22
C ARG A 264 -5.55 -15.74 -26.47
N PRO A 265 -4.44 -15.95 -27.22
CA PRO A 265 -3.41 -14.93 -27.40
C PRO A 265 -3.91 -13.64 -28.02
N GLU A 266 -4.95 -13.73 -28.87
CA GLU A 266 -5.52 -12.59 -29.57
C GLU A 266 -6.20 -11.55 -28.66
N LEU A 267 -6.41 -11.87 -27.37
CA LEU A 267 -6.95 -10.96 -26.37
C LEU A 267 -5.87 -10.19 -25.59
N TRP A 268 -4.60 -10.44 -25.89
CA TRP A 268 -3.46 -9.91 -25.14
C TRP A 268 -2.54 -9.12 -26.06
N THR A 269 -1.81 -8.17 -25.48
CA THR A 269 -0.59 -7.65 -26.10
C THR A 269 0.50 -8.72 -26.05
N ASP A 270 1.54 -8.60 -26.90
CA ASP A 270 2.66 -9.56 -26.90
C ASP A 270 3.34 -9.65 -25.53
N GLU A 271 3.59 -8.50 -24.87
CA GLU A 271 4.15 -8.45 -23.52
C GLU A 271 3.22 -9.14 -22.50
N GLY A 272 1.92 -8.86 -22.55
CA GLY A 272 0.92 -9.46 -21.67
C GLY A 272 0.85 -10.98 -21.84
N TRP A 273 0.94 -11.47 -23.08
CA TRP A 273 0.96 -12.90 -23.37
C TRP A 273 2.23 -13.58 -22.86
N HIS A 274 3.40 -12.96 -23.03
CA HIS A 274 4.65 -13.47 -22.48
C HIS A 274 4.59 -13.53 -20.95
N TRP A 275 4.12 -12.47 -20.29
CA TRP A 275 3.92 -12.47 -18.84
C TRP A 275 2.96 -13.58 -18.40
N ARG A 276 1.80 -13.70 -19.06
CA ARG A 276 0.78 -14.71 -18.74
C ARG A 276 1.35 -16.11 -18.90
N SER A 277 2.09 -16.36 -19.97
CA SER A 277 2.72 -17.64 -20.27
C SER A 277 3.83 -17.98 -19.28
N PHE A 278 4.67 -17.01 -18.91
CA PHE A 278 5.74 -17.19 -17.92
C PHE A 278 5.19 -17.43 -16.50
N ARG A 279 4.15 -16.67 -16.10
CA ARG A 279 3.53 -16.80 -14.77
C ARG A 279 2.52 -17.94 -14.68
N GLU A 280 2.13 -18.51 -15.82
CA GLU A 280 1.06 -19.50 -15.99
C GLU A 280 -0.26 -19.06 -15.34
N SER A 281 -0.54 -17.76 -15.35
CA SER A 281 -1.73 -17.18 -14.71
C SER A 281 -3.01 -17.70 -15.36
N LYS A 282 -3.99 -18.13 -14.54
CA LYS A 282 -5.30 -18.65 -15.00
C LYS A 282 -6.52 -17.89 -14.45
N HIS A 283 -6.29 -17.00 -13.46
CA HIS A 283 -7.31 -16.19 -12.79
C HIS A 283 -6.63 -15.07 -11.99
N PRO A 284 -7.38 -14.10 -11.44
CA PRO A 284 -6.83 -13.06 -10.57
C PRO A 284 -6.18 -13.62 -9.30
N MET A 285 -5.25 -12.84 -8.76
CA MET A 285 -4.57 -13.15 -7.51
C MET A 285 -5.59 -13.31 -6.36
N PHE A 286 -5.41 -14.33 -5.52
CA PHE A 286 -6.27 -14.74 -4.39
C PHE A 286 -7.61 -15.42 -4.72
N TRP A 287 -7.95 -15.63 -5.99
CA TRP A 287 -9.10 -16.50 -6.30
C TRP A 287 -8.73 -17.94 -5.93
N VAL A 288 -9.52 -18.56 -5.06
CA VAL A 288 -9.36 -19.97 -4.65
C VAL A 288 -10.45 -20.78 -5.32
N CYS A 289 -10.08 -21.90 -5.95
CA CYS A 289 -11.07 -22.80 -6.52
C CYS A 289 -11.25 -24.02 -5.62
N ASN A 290 -12.48 -24.20 -5.16
CA ASN A 290 -12.83 -25.38 -4.38
C ASN A 290 -13.06 -26.56 -5.33
N SER A 291 -13.01 -27.78 -4.78
CA SER A 291 -13.09 -29.09 -5.46
C SER A 291 -14.31 -29.34 -6.37
N GLY A 292 -15.18 -28.35 -6.60
CA GLY A 292 -16.25 -28.37 -7.60
C GLY A 292 -15.91 -27.72 -8.95
N CYS A 293 -14.66 -27.28 -9.18
CA CYS A 293 -14.23 -26.73 -10.46
C CYS A 293 -14.22 -27.81 -11.57
N LYS A 294 -15.25 -27.82 -12.43
CA LYS A 294 -15.28 -28.70 -13.62
C LYS A 294 -14.13 -28.47 -14.61
N SER A 295 -13.38 -27.38 -14.46
CA SER A 295 -12.21 -27.03 -15.28
C SER A 295 -10.91 -27.71 -14.84
N GLY A 296 -10.95 -28.69 -13.93
CA GLY A 296 -9.76 -29.42 -13.48
C GLY A 296 -8.77 -28.57 -12.68
N CYS A 297 -9.22 -27.42 -12.16
CA CYS A 297 -8.34 -26.45 -11.52
C CYS A 297 -8.09 -26.70 -10.01
N GLY A 298 -8.55 -27.84 -9.49
CA GLY A 298 -8.85 -28.06 -8.07
C GLY A 298 -7.85 -28.85 -7.23
N THR A 299 -6.62 -29.10 -7.70
CA THR A 299 -5.58 -29.78 -6.88
C THR A 299 -4.32 -28.96 -6.66
N ASP A 300 -4.03 -27.94 -7.47
CA ASP A 300 -2.81 -27.11 -7.32
C ASP A 300 -3.01 -25.79 -6.57
N LEU A 301 -4.24 -25.38 -6.26
CA LEU A 301 -4.49 -24.04 -5.70
C LEU A 301 -4.17 -23.90 -4.21
N ALA A 302 -3.93 -25.01 -3.50
CA ALA A 302 -3.36 -24.97 -2.14
C ALA A 302 -1.81 -24.94 -2.18
N ALA A 303 -1.20 -25.38 -3.28
CA ALA A 303 0.25 -25.36 -3.49
C ALA A 303 0.73 -24.06 -4.15
N TYR A 304 -0.12 -23.39 -4.93
CA TYR A 304 0.23 -22.15 -5.64
C TYR A 304 0.01 -20.90 -4.76
N SER A 305 0.61 -20.90 -3.57
CA SER A 305 1.00 -19.63 -2.96
C SER A 305 2.29 -19.17 -3.66
N HIS A 306 2.33 -17.92 -4.11
CA HIS A 306 3.54 -17.25 -4.58
C HIS A 306 4.62 -17.17 -3.47
N CYS A 307 4.26 -17.54 -2.23
CA CYS A 307 5.15 -17.72 -1.08
C CYS A 307 5.50 -19.20 -0.82
N SER A 308 5.60 -20.03 -1.85
CA SER A 308 6.21 -21.36 -1.70
C SER A 308 7.71 -21.18 -1.55
N LEU A 309 8.17 -21.00 -0.31
CA LEU A 309 9.59 -21.18 0.02
C LEU A 309 9.91 -22.67 -0.19
N PRO A 310 10.95 -23.02 -0.95
CA PRO A 310 11.30 -24.41 -1.16
C PRO A 310 11.75 -25.01 0.18
N GLU A 311 10.91 -25.84 0.79
CA GLU A 311 11.37 -26.77 1.81
C GLU A 311 12.11 -27.90 1.10
N GLY A 312 13.42 -27.99 1.38
CA GLY A 312 14.27 -29.19 1.30
C GLY A 312 13.98 -30.20 0.20
N GLY A 313 14.84 -30.24 -0.81
CA GLY A 313 14.88 -31.38 -1.73
C GLY A 313 15.24 -32.67 -1.01
N VAL A 314 14.65 -33.80 -1.44
CA VAL A 314 15.27 -35.10 -1.78
C VAL A 314 14.19 -35.97 -2.48
N GLY A 315 14.49 -36.47 -3.69
CA GLY A 315 13.92 -37.70 -4.32
C GLY A 315 12.43 -37.65 -4.71
N GLU A 316 11.91 -38.25 -5.78
CA GLU A 316 12.34 -39.38 -6.58
C GLU A 316 11.65 -39.32 -7.96
N THR A 317 12.44 -39.65 -8.99
CA THR A 317 12.08 -40.35 -10.25
C THR A 317 10.74 -40.09 -10.93
N ALA A 318 10.85 -39.37 -12.05
CA ALA A 318 9.97 -39.53 -13.20
C ALA A 318 10.01 -40.98 -13.71
N THR A 319 8.85 -41.61 -13.84
CA THR A 319 8.63 -42.73 -14.77
C THR A 319 7.28 -42.58 -15.44
N ASP A 320 7.32 -42.71 -16.76
CA ASP A 320 6.23 -42.85 -17.71
C ASP A 320 5.01 -43.64 -17.21
N ALA A 321 3.80 -43.21 -17.58
CA ALA A 321 2.89 -44.03 -18.39
C ALA A 321 1.46 -43.44 -18.52
N ASN A 322 1.05 -43.33 -19.79
CA ASN A 322 -0.26 -43.70 -20.33
C ASN A 322 -1.52 -42.88 -19.97
N TYR A 323 -1.90 -42.08 -20.96
CA TYR A 323 -3.29 -41.79 -21.32
C TYR A 323 -4.19 -43.05 -21.26
N LYS A 324 -5.26 -42.98 -20.47
CA LYS A 324 -6.62 -43.40 -20.84
C LYS A 324 -7.64 -42.51 -20.17
#